data_AF-A0A9X9BIX4-F1
#
_entry.id   AF-A0A9X9BIX4-F1
#
_cell.length_a   1.000
_cell.length_b   1.000
_cell.length_c   1.000
_cell.angle_alpha   90.00
_cell.angle_beta   90.00
_cell.angle_gamma   90.00
#
_symmetry.space_group_name_H-M   'P 1'
#
loop_
_entity.id
_entity.type
_entity.pdbx_description
1 polymer ?
#
loop_
_entity_poly.entity_id
_entity_poly.type
_entity_poly.pdbx_seq_one_letter_code
_entity_poly.pdbx_strand_id
1 'polypeptide(L)'
;MRVFRRLQYYIGNVASDSFKSRISQCDFYSAIDPFSMEEICESFERVNYCNKLSSKFTLYDPVSLSGVDKFGSMYYYDLKEYFRYFKKGLGLSYVFGDVTEIPAVPSIVKSRPIAGDNSNSVVLNLDKFRHYYTIKDRLDFRAKLPRAVWRGRDNNVKRRQLVEGFHDHPLCDVGLVNGNLPEKYIKPWLSMRAQLQYRYILSVEGIDVATNLKWIMSSKSLCMMPKCIYETWFMEGRLVPGFHFVLLNDDFSDLPEKIKYYNQYPFAAEEIIKNANDYCAIFFDKRTEKLVSLLILMKYFFLSGQMELPDRLKELPWL
;
A
#
# COMPACT_ATOMS: atom_id res chain seq x y z
N MET A 1 6.75 -17.77 11.25
CA MET A 1 7.25 -16.40 10.95
C MET A 1 6.17 -15.32 10.98
N ARG A 2 5.03 -15.45 10.27
CA ARG A 2 3.97 -14.40 10.25
C ARG A 2 3.25 -14.20 11.60
N VAL A 3 3.01 -15.28 12.35
CA VAL A 3 2.38 -15.23 13.69
C VAL A 3 3.28 -14.52 14.72
N PHE A 4 4.56 -14.87 14.79
CA PHE A 4 5.53 -14.21 15.68
C PHE A 4 5.73 -12.73 15.36
N ARG A 5 5.84 -12.35 14.06
CA ARG A 5 5.92 -10.93 13.67
C ARG A 5 4.64 -10.15 14.00
N ARG A 6 3.46 -10.78 13.86
CA ARG A 6 2.17 -10.19 14.24
C ARG A 6 2.09 -9.98 15.75
N LEU A 7 2.57 -10.94 16.54
CA LEU A 7 2.64 -10.83 17.99
C LEU A 7 3.60 -9.70 18.41
N GLN A 8 4.79 -9.61 17.81
CA GLN A 8 5.74 -8.51 18.05
C GLN A 8 5.15 -7.13 17.71
N TYR A 9 4.40 -7.03 16.59
CA TYR A 9 3.71 -5.80 16.21
C TYR A 9 2.72 -5.35 17.31
N TYR A 10 1.89 -6.27 17.81
CA TYR A 10 0.95 -5.94 18.88
C TYR A 10 1.63 -5.67 20.21
N ILE A 11 2.65 -6.46 20.60
CA ILE A 11 3.40 -6.23 21.84
C ILE A 11 4.06 -4.85 21.83
N GLY A 12 4.71 -4.46 20.73
CA GLY A 12 5.35 -3.15 20.61
C GLY A 12 4.34 -1.99 20.73
N ASN A 13 3.17 -2.14 20.12
CA ASN A 13 2.12 -1.13 20.17
C ASN A 13 1.43 -1.04 21.54
N VAL A 14 1.15 -2.18 22.20
CA VAL A 14 0.59 -2.21 23.56
C VAL A 14 1.59 -1.65 24.58
N ALA A 15 2.88 -2.00 24.48
CA ALA A 15 3.91 -1.45 25.35
C ALA A 15 4.06 0.07 25.18
N SER A 16 3.94 0.59 23.95
CA SER A 16 3.91 2.05 23.69
C SER A 16 2.72 2.73 24.35
N ASP A 17 1.57 2.06 24.47
CA ASP A 17 0.37 2.60 25.13
C ASP A 17 0.55 2.70 26.65
N SER A 18 1.24 1.72 27.25
CA SER A 18 1.52 1.73 28.69
C SER A 18 2.64 2.69 29.09
N PHE A 19 3.70 2.81 28.27
CA PHE A 19 4.90 3.59 28.59
C PHE A 19 4.73 5.11 28.40
N LYS A 20 3.89 5.53 27.45
CA LYS A 20 3.68 6.96 27.14
C LYS A 20 2.61 7.66 27.99
N SER A 21 2.03 6.99 28.97
CA SER A 21 1.21 7.66 29.99
C SER A 21 2.02 8.65 30.86
N ARG A 22 3.36 8.57 30.82
CA ARG A 22 4.29 9.40 31.62
C ARG A 22 5.14 10.41 30.83
N ILE A 23 5.06 10.42 29.51
CA ILE A 23 5.81 11.38 28.67
C ILE A 23 4.80 12.39 28.14
N SER A 24 5.01 13.67 28.45
CA SER A 24 4.26 14.81 27.90
C SER A 24 3.92 14.57 26.42
N GLN A 25 2.67 14.79 26.04
CA GLN A 25 2.21 14.65 24.67
C GLN A 25 3.15 15.46 23.76
N CYS A 26 3.98 14.78 22.96
CA CYS A 26 4.81 15.47 21.97
C CYS A 26 3.85 16.15 20.99
N ASP A 27 3.85 17.48 20.95
CA ASP A 27 3.01 18.22 20.02
C ASP A 27 3.53 18.07 18.58
N PHE A 28 2.64 18.27 17.61
CA PHE A 28 2.92 18.18 16.17
C PHE A 28 4.15 19.01 15.82
N TYR A 29 4.23 20.23 16.35
CA TYR A 29 5.35 21.15 16.12
C TYR A 29 6.70 20.51 16.46
N SER A 30 6.85 19.99 17.68
CA SER A 30 8.08 19.29 18.08
C SER A 30 8.36 18.03 17.27
N ALA A 31 7.32 17.39 16.71
CA ALA A 31 7.48 16.22 15.87
C ALA A 31 8.04 16.54 14.47
N ILE A 32 7.79 17.75 13.98
CA ILE A 32 8.25 18.23 12.66
C ILE A 32 9.51 19.13 12.75
N ASP A 33 9.86 19.64 13.93
CA ASP A 33 11.07 20.47 14.13
C ASP A 33 12.39 19.85 13.64
N PRO A 34 12.61 18.52 13.73
CA PRO A 34 13.84 17.91 13.23
C PRO A 34 13.96 17.85 11.70
N PHE A 35 12.98 18.34 10.93
CA PHE A 35 12.99 18.29 9.47
C PHE A 35 13.30 19.68 8.90
N SER A 36 14.18 19.72 7.90
CA SER A 36 14.47 20.97 7.20
C SER A 36 13.28 21.44 6.35
N MET A 37 13.29 22.71 5.95
CA MET A 37 12.28 23.24 5.03
C MET A 37 12.32 22.56 3.67
N GLU A 38 13.51 22.17 3.21
CA GLU A 38 13.70 21.41 1.96
C GLU A 38 13.00 20.06 2.04
N GLU A 39 13.24 19.28 3.10
CA GLU A 39 12.60 17.96 3.29
C GLU A 39 11.07 18.04 3.36
N ILE A 40 10.57 19.11 3.99
CA ILE A 40 9.14 19.38 4.08
C ILE A 40 8.57 19.71 2.70
N CYS A 41 9.21 20.60 1.95
CA CYS A 41 8.79 20.98 0.60
C CYS A 41 8.82 19.80 -0.38
N GLU A 42 9.87 18.98 -0.35
CA GLU A 42 10.00 17.77 -1.16
C GLU A 42 8.88 16.76 -0.88
N SER A 43 8.34 16.76 0.35
CA SER A 43 7.24 15.86 0.74
C SER A 43 5.87 16.29 0.19
N PHE A 44 5.68 17.55 -0.21
CA PHE A 44 4.35 18.07 -0.55
C PHE A 44 3.69 17.41 -1.74
N GLU A 45 4.49 17.03 -2.74
CA GLU A 45 3.99 16.32 -3.91
C GLU A 45 3.26 15.04 -3.49
N ARG A 46 3.85 14.27 -2.58
CA ARG A 46 3.27 13.04 -2.04
C ARG A 46 2.14 13.31 -1.04
N VAL A 47 2.25 14.36 -0.22
CA VAL A 47 1.17 14.80 0.69
C VAL A 47 -0.08 15.13 -0.12
N ASN A 48 0.05 15.86 -1.22
CA ASN A 48 -1.06 16.29 -2.06
C ASN A 48 -1.64 15.15 -2.90
N TYR A 49 -0.82 14.18 -3.27
CA TYR A 49 -1.31 12.95 -3.86
C TYR A 49 -2.20 12.14 -2.92
N CYS A 50 -1.76 11.95 -1.68
CA CYS A 50 -2.49 11.19 -0.67
C CYS A 50 -3.69 11.97 -0.09
N ASN A 51 -3.56 13.30 0.06
CA ASN A 51 -4.57 14.21 0.56
C ASN A 51 -4.86 15.31 -0.48
N LYS A 52 -5.85 15.04 -1.33
CA LYS A 52 -6.25 15.90 -2.46
C LYS A 52 -7.18 17.05 -2.07
N LEU A 53 -7.51 17.21 -0.78
CA LEU A 53 -8.32 18.32 -0.31
C LEU A 53 -7.58 19.64 -0.56
N SER A 54 -8.28 20.62 -1.12
CA SER A 54 -7.71 21.95 -1.43
C SER A 54 -8.50 23.11 -0.84
N SER A 55 -9.70 22.85 -0.30
CA SER A 55 -10.58 23.83 0.31
C SER A 55 -10.95 23.47 1.74
N LYS A 56 -11.36 24.47 2.52
CA LYS A 56 -11.91 24.25 3.85
C LYS A 56 -13.15 23.35 3.77
N PHE A 57 -13.35 22.50 4.77
CA PHE A 57 -14.50 21.60 4.85
C PHE A 57 -15.01 21.49 6.29
N THR A 58 -16.25 21.03 6.44
CA THR A 58 -16.87 20.78 7.74
C THR A 58 -17.08 19.28 7.93
N LEU A 59 -16.75 18.78 9.12
CA LEU A 59 -17.06 17.41 9.50
C LEU A 59 -18.41 17.37 10.22
N TYR A 60 -19.27 16.46 9.78
CA TYR A 60 -20.51 16.14 10.46
C TYR A 60 -20.28 14.88 11.29
N ASP A 61 -20.46 14.99 12.61
CA ASP A 61 -20.24 13.92 13.59
C ASP A 61 -18.83 13.26 13.54
N PRO A 62 -17.75 14.06 13.67
CA PRO A 62 -16.41 13.51 13.64
C PRO A 62 -16.09 12.67 14.88
N VAL A 63 -15.32 11.59 14.69
CA VAL A 63 -14.79 10.81 15.80
C VAL A 63 -13.57 11.53 16.39
N SER A 64 -13.63 11.86 17.68
CA SER A 64 -12.47 12.41 18.40
C SER A 64 -11.28 11.44 18.36
N LEU A 65 -10.04 11.94 18.37
CA LEU A 65 -8.85 11.07 18.37
C LEU A 65 -8.82 10.09 19.55
N SER A 66 -9.39 10.48 20.69
CA SER A 66 -9.56 9.58 21.84
C SER A 66 -10.61 8.49 21.65
N GLY A 67 -11.56 8.69 20.74
CA GLY A 67 -12.70 7.82 20.46
C GLY A 67 -12.53 6.91 19.25
N VAL A 68 -11.39 6.93 18.54
CA VAL A 68 -11.14 6.03 17.41
C VAL A 68 -11.17 4.57 17.89
N ASP A 69 -11.88 3.73 17.13
CA ASP A 69 -12.12 2.34 17.49
C ASP A 69 -10.82 1.54 17.58
N LYS A 70 -10.65 0.83 18.71
CA LYS A 70 -9.50 -0.03 18.99
C LYS A 70 -9.69 -1.47 18.51
N PHE A 71 -10.94 -1.90 18.23
CA PHE A 71 -11.24 -3.26 17.79
C PHE A 71 -10.65 -3.56 16.41
N GLY A 72 -10.53 -2.54 15.54
CA GLY A 72 -9.77 -2.55 14.27
C GLY A 72 -8.24 -2.54 14.43
N SER A 73 -7.73 -3.39 15.32
CA SER A 73 -6.44 -3.24 16.00
C SER A 73 -5.25 -2.76 15.14
N MET A 74 -4.98 -3.30 13.95
CA MET A 74 -3.85 -2.84 13.11
C MET A 74 -4.06 -1.44 12.52
N TYR A 75 -5.25 -1.16 11.99
CA TYR A 75 -5.58 0.15 11.42
C TYR A 75 -5.53 1.24 12.49
N TYR A 76 -6.08 0.94 13.68
CA TYR A 76 -5.99 1.84 14.82
C TYR A 76 -4.55 2.13 15.21
N TYR A 77 -3.69 1.11 15.35
CA TYR A 77 -2.31 1.34 15.76
C TYR A 77 -1.50 2.12 14.71
N ASP A 78 -1.71 1.82 13.42
CA ASP A 78 -1.07 2.53 12.32
C ASP A 78 -1.50 4.01 12.25
N LEU A 79 -2.79 4.31 12.46
CA LEU A 79 -3.30 5.67 12.56
C LEU A 79 -2.79 6.37 13.83
N LYS A 80 -2.80 5.64 14.96
CA LYS A 80 -2.38 6.14 16.27
C LYS A 80 -0.93 6.56 16.33
N GLU A 81 -0.08 5.87 15.56
CA GLU A 81 1.33 6.22 15.42
C GLU A 81 1.53 7.72 15.12
N TYR A 82 0.62 8.31 14.34
CA TYR A 82 0.71 9.69 13.88
C TYR A 82 -0.28 10.63 14.57
N PHE A 83 -1.52 10.20 14.83
CA PHE A 83 -2.49 11.10 15.45
C PHE A 83 -2.12 11.53 16.88
N ARG A 84 -1.15 10.84 17.50
CA ARG A 84 -0.77 11.02 18.91
C ARG A 84 -0.02 12.32 19.12
N TYR A 85 0.46 12.91 18.03
CA TYR A 85 1.12 14.20 18.00
C TYR A 85 0.12 15.37 17.93
N PHE A 86 -1.18 15.09 17.80
CA PHE A 86 -2.22 16.12 17.71
C PHE A 86 -3.09 16.14 18.98
N LYS A 87 -3.75 17.27 19.24
CA LYS A 87 -4.63 17.44 20.41
C LYS A 87 -5.74 16.38 20.38
N LYS A 88 -6.00 15.72 21.53
CA LYS A 88 -6.95 14.59 21.60
C LYS A 88 -8.39 14.95 21.22
N GLY A 89 -8.77 16.22 21.36
CA GLY A 89 -10.08 16.75 21.02
C GLY A 89 -10.31 17.01 19.53
N LEU A 90 -9.28 16.92 18.68
CA LEU A 90 -9.49 16.99 17.24
C LEU A 90 -10.32 15.79 16.76
N GLY A 91 -11.13 16.01 15.74
CA GLY A 91 -12.01 15.02 15.14
C GLY A 91 -11.59 14.64 13.72
N LEU A 92 -11.81 13.38 13.36
CA LEU A 92 -11.64 12.88 11.99
C LEU A 92 -12.74 11.88 11.61
N SER A 93 -12.96 11.71 10.32
CA SER A 93 -13.72 10.59 9.76
C SER A 93 -12.74 9.56 9.22
N TYR A 94 -13.07 8.28 9.30
CA TYR A 94 -12.21 7.20 8.81
C TYR A 94 -13.04 6.00 8.37
N VAL A 95 -12.51 5.23 7.42
CA VAL A 95 -13.07 3.95 7.00
C VAL A 95 -11.96 2.91 7.02
N PHE A 96 -12.02 1.99 7.99
CA PHE A 96 -11.07 0.89 8.10
C PHE A 96 -11.50 -0.29 7.23
N GLY A 97 -10.50 -0.98 6.65
CA GLY A 97 -10.72 -2.16 5.81
C GLY A 97 -10.28 -1.94 4.36
N ASP A 98 -10.77 -2.84 3.50
CA ASP A 98 -10.58 -2.78 2.05
C ASP A 98 -11.64 -1.85 1.47
N VAL A 99 -11.27 -0.58 1.28
CA VAL A 99 -12.16 0.48 0.79
C VAL A 99 -12.10 0.52 -0.73
N THR A 100 -13.23 0.28 -1.38
CA THR A 100 -13.40 0.26 -2.84
C THR A 100 -14.31 1.37 -3.36
N GLU A 101 -14.91 2.14 -2.47
CA GLU A 101 -15.80 3.26 -2.80
C GLU A 101 -15.23 4.56 -2.24
N ILE A 102 -15.54 5.67 -2.89
CA ILE A 102 -15.14 7.00 -2.41
C ILE A 102 -16.08 7.40 -1.27
N PRO A 103 -15.56 7.71 -0.06
CA PRO A 103 -16.39 8.16 1.04
C PRO A 103 -17.13 9.47 0.72
N ALA A 104 -18.35 9.62 1.27
CA ALA A 104 -19.17 10.83 1.07
C ALA A 104 -18.58 12.09 1.74
N VAL A 105 -17.70 11.91 2.73
CA VAL A 105 -17.01 13.00 3.44
C VAL A 105 -15.51 12.71 3.50
N PRO A 106 -14.65 13.74 3.61
CA PRO A 106 -13.21 13.55 3.78
C PRO A 106 -12.89 12.57 4.91
N SER A 107 -12.31 11.43 4.56
CA SER A 107 -12.10 10.30 5.47
C SER A 107 -10.71 9.71 5.31
N ILE A 108 -10.09 9.35 6.42
CA ILE A 108 -8.83 8.61 6.42
C ILE A 108 -9.08 7.16 6.01
N VAL A 109 -8.42 6.70 4.96
CA VAL A 109 -8.59 5.36 4.38
C VAL A 109 -7.24 4.68 4.10
N LYS A 110 -7.24 3.34 4.05
CA LYS A 110 -6.09 2.54 3.59
C LYS A 110 -5.96 2.57 2.08
N SER A 111 -7.09 2.38 1.40
CA SER A 111 -7.20 2.21 -0.04
C SER A 111 -8.30 3.09 -0.62
N ARG A 112 -8.26 3.33 -1.93
CA ARG A 112 -9.31 4.04 -2.67
C ARG A 112 -9.32 3.65 -4.15
N PRO A 113 -10.42 3.89 -4.88
CA PRO A 113 -10.40 3.92 -6.35
C PRO A 113 -9.36 4.92 -6.87
N ILE A 114 -8.64 4.55 -7.93
CA ILE A 114 -7.73 5.46 -8.65
C ILE A 114 -8.53 6.45 -9.49
N ALA A 115 -9.60 5.98 -10.14
CA ALA A 115 -10.46 6.77 -10.99
C ALA A 115 -11.54 7.53 -10.20
N GLY A 116 -12.08 8.58 -10.80
CA GLY A 116 -13.12 9.42 -10.21
C GLY A 116 -12.59 10.54 -9.31
N ASP A 117 -13.50 11.30 -8.70
CA ASP A 117 -13.17 12.33 -7.72
C ASP A 117 -12.97 11.71 -6.35
N ASN A 118 -11.78 11.14 -6.15
CA ASN A 118 -11.40 10.50 -4.89
C ASN A 118 -10.84 11.48 -3.85
N SER A 119 -11.19 12.77 -3.93
CA SER A 119 -10.68 13.81 -3.02
C SER A 119 -11.02 13.57 -1.56
N ASN A 120 -12.20 12.98 -1.29
CA ASN A 120 -12.62 12.58 0.05
C ASN A 120 -11.84 11.36 0.60
N SER A 121 -11.12 10.63 -0.23
CA SER A 121 -10.33 9.47 0.19
C SER A 121 -8.92 9.92 0.57
N VAL A 122 -8.73 10.34 1.82
CA VAL A 122 -7.42 10.77 2.34
C VAL A 122 -6.61 9.52 2.73
N VAL A 123 -5.60 9.22 1.93
CA VAL A 123 -4.82 7.97 2.08
C VAL A 123 -3.76 8.15 3.18
N LEU A 124 -3.73 7.19 4.11
CA LEU A 124 -2.65 7.05 5.09
C LEU A 124 -2.04 5.64 4.97
N ASN A 125 -0.80 5.45 5.42
CA ASN A 125 -0.15 4.14 5.46
C ASN A 125 -0.78 3.25 6.53
N LEU A 126 -1.99 2.74 6.28
CA LEU A 126 -2.66 1.79 7.16
C LEU A 126 -2.40 0.34 6.74
N ASP A 127 -2.64 -0.60 7.67
CA ASP A 127 -2.37 -2.03 7.51
C ASP A 127 -0.91 -2.31 7.10
N LYS A 128 0.04 -1.53 7.64
CA LYS A 128 1.45 -1.52 7.19
C LYS A 128 2.10 -2.87 7.31
N PHE A 129 1.74 -3.60 8.35
CA PHE A 129 2.24 -4.95 8.61
C PHE A 129 2.04 -5.89 7.42
N ARG A 130 0.95 -5.72 6.67
CA ARG A 130 0.62 -6.56 5.51
C ARG A 130 1.24 -6.04 4.21
N HIS A 131 1.53 -4.75 4.12
CA HIS A 131 1.84 -4.10 2.84
C HIS A 131 3.28 -3.57 2.71
N TYR A 132 3.91 -3.10 3.79
CA TYR A 132 5.19 -2.37 3.73
C TYR A 132 6.29 -3.11 4.51
N TYR A 133 6.82 -4.16 3.89
CA TYR A 133 8.02 -4.84 4.38
C TYR A 133 8.95 -5.18 3.22
N THR A 134 10.25 -5.20 3.51
CA THR A 134 11.28 -5.57 2.54
C THR A 134 11.42 -7.09 2.45
N ILE A 135 11.75 -7.57 1.26
CA ILE A 135 12.20 -8.95 1.04
C ILE A 135 13.64 -8.94 0.55
N LYS A 136 14.44 -9.88 1.06
CA LYS A 136 15.75 -10.20 0.48
C LYS A 136 15.58 -11.35 -0.52
N ASP A 137 15.44 -11.01 -1.79
CA ASP A 137 15.49 -11.97 -2.88
C ASP A 137 16.94 -12.30 -3.25
N ARG A 138 17.34 -13.55 -3.04
CA ARG A 138 18.72 -14.01 -3.20
C ARG A 138 19.01 -14.59 -4.57
N LEU A 139 17.98 -14.86 -5.36
CA LEU A 139 18.11 -15.52 -6.65
C LEU A 139 17.96 -14.49 -7.76
N ASP A 140 18.93 -14.41 -8.66
CA ASP A 140 18.86 -13.50 -9.81
C ASP A 140 17.80 -13.96 -10.80
N PHE A 141 17.22 -13.00 -11.53
CA PHE A 141 16.11 -13.23 -12.46
C PHE A 141 16.38 -14.42 -13.40
N ARG A 142 17.56 -14.46 -14.01
CA ARG A 142 17.93 -15.50 -14.98
C ARG A 142 18.01 -16.92 -14.39
N ALA A 143 18.31 -17.02 -13.10
CA ALA A 143 18.43 -18.28 -12.37
C ALA A 143 17.09 -18.81 -11.84
N LYS A 144 16.01 -18.01 -11.94
CA LYS A 144 14.64 -18.41 -11.57
C LYS A 144 14.00 -19.27 -12.66
N LEU A 145 12.98 -20.05 -12.27
CA LEU A 145 12.16 -20.85 -13.16
C LEU A 145 11.46 -19.96 -14.21
N PRO A 146 11.56 -20.28 -15.52
CA PRO A 146 11.06 -19.43 -16.61
C PRO A 146 9.54 -19.51 -16.81
N ARG A 147 8.77 -19.48 -15.72
CA ARG A 147 7.32 -19.63 -15.67
C ARG A 147 6.70 -18.57 -14.76
N ALA A 148 5.41 -18.29 -14.97
CA ALA A 148 4.63 -17.46 -14.06
C ALA A 148 4.09 -18.25 -12.88
N VAL A 149 3.98 -17.61 -11.71
CA VAL A 149 3.36 -18.19 -10.52
C VAL A 149 2.32 -17.27 -9.91
N TRP A 150 1.25 -17.86 -9.38
CA TRP A 150 0.27 -17.15 -8.57
C TRP A 150 -0.46 -18.08 -7.59
N ARG A 151 -0.77 -17.56 -6.40
CA ARG A 151 -1.65 -18.21 -5.41
C ARG A 151 -2.55 -17.16 -4.75
N GLY A 152 -3.85 -17.38 -4.73
CA GLY A 152 -4.80 -16.45 -4.09
C GLY A 152 -6.18 -17.04 -3.87
N ARG A 153 -7.10 -16.23 -3.33
CA ARG A 153 -8.49 -16.63 -3.04
C ARG A 153 -9.40 -16.26 -4.21
N ASP A 154 -10.53 -16.96 -4.35
CA ASP A 154 -11.61 -16.57 -5.28
C ASP A 154 -12.47 -15.46 -4.67
N ASN A 155 -11.95 -14.23 -4.74
CA ASN A 155 -12.63 -13.04 -4.25
C ASN A 155 -12.59 -11.89 -5.25
N ASN A 156 -12.31 -12.20 -6.52
CA ASN A 156 -12.29 -11.27 -7.63
C ASN A 156 -12.46 -12.07 -8.94
N VAL A 157 -13.30 -11.58 -9.85
CA VAL A 157 -13.57 -12.25 -11.13
C VAL A 157 -12.29 -12.44 -11.97
N LYS A 158 -11.35 -11.47 -11.95
CA LYS A 158 -10.06 -11.59 -12.65
C LYS A 158 -9.22 -12.76 -12.11
N ARG A 159 -9.28 -13.03 -10.80
CA ARG A 159 -8.58 -14.19 -10.20
C ARG A 159 -9.16 -15.52 -10.68
N ARG A 160 -10.49 -15.57 -10.85
CA ARG A 160 -11.16 -16.74 -11.41
C ARG A 160 -10.77 -16.94 -12.87
N GLN A 161 -10.84 -15.88 -13.69
CA GLN A 161 -10.42 -15.91 -15.10
C GLN A 161 -8.97 -16.38 -15.28
N LEU A 162 -8.04 -15.87 -14.46
CA LEU A 162 -6.65 -16.32 -14.48
C LEU A 162 -6.53 -17.83 -14.26
N VAL A 163 -7.24 -18.38 -13.27
CA VAL A 163 -7.11 -19.79 -12.94
C VAL A 163 -7.83 -20.66 -13.96
N GLU A 164 -9.04 -20.28 -14.41
CA GLU A 164 -9.77 -20.98 -15.48
C GLU A 164 -8.97 -21.06 -16.78
N GLY A 165 -8.29 -19.98 -17.17
CA GLY A 165 -7.50 -19.95 -18.41
C GLY A 165 -6.13 -20.62 -18.32
N PHE A 166 -5.49 -20.65 -17.13
CA PHE A 166 -4.05 -20.93 -17.05
C PHE A 166 -3.63 -22.00 -16.01
N HIS A 167 -4.54 -22.65 -15.28
CA HIS A 167 -4.15 -23.61 -14.23
C HIS A 167 -3.28 -24.79 -14.72
N ASP A 168 -3.54 -25.25 -15.96
CA ASP A 168 -2.85 -26.36 -16.64
C ASP A 168 -1.89 -25.87 -17.74
N HIS A 169 -1.69 -24.55 -17.89
CA HIS A 169 -0.83 -24.02 -18.93
C HIS A 169 0.66 -24.30 -18.61
N PRO A 170 1.48 -24.81 -19.56
CA PRO A 170 2.86 -25.25 -19.28
C PRO A 170 3.80 -24.11 -18.88
N LEU A 171 3.43 -22.85 -19.16
CA LEU A 171 4.18 -21.66 -18.72
C LEU A 171 3.73 -21.09 -17.37
N CYS A 172 2.69 -21.65 -16.74
CA CYS A 172 2.06 -21.08 -15.55
C CYS A 172 1.98 -22.11 -14.42
N ASP A 173 2.21 -21.67 -13.19
CA ASP A 173 1.83 -22.37 -11.97
C ASP A 173 0.89 -21.46 -11.17
N VAL A 174 -0.37 -21.43 -11.58
CA VAL A 174 -1.42 -20.59 -10.98
C VAL A 174 -2.48 -21.48 -10.33
N GLY A 175 -3.06 -21.03 -9.23
CA GLY A 175 -4.15 -21.77 -8.58
C GLY A 175 -4.72 -21.06 -7.36
N LEU A 176 -5.93 -21.46 -6.98
CA LEU A 176 -6.63 -20.93 -5.82
C LEU A 176 -6.20 -21.67 -4.55
N VAL A 177 -6.16 -20.94 -3.43
CA VAL A 177 -5.84 -21.51 -2.11
C VAL A 177 -7.12 -21.67 -1.30
N ASN A 178 -7.60 -22.93 -1.22
CA ASN A 178 -8.80 -23.39 -0.52
C ASN A 178 -10.13 -22.88 -1.12
N GLY A 179 -11.22 -23.65 -0.95
CA GLY A 179 -12.59 -23.25 -1.28
C GLY A 179 -13.49 -24.40 -1.74
N ASN A 180 -14.76 -24.10 -2.01
CA ASN A 180 -15.75 -25.02 -2.59
C ASN A 180 -15.75 -24.96 -4.15
N LEU A 181 -14.56 -24.85 -4.74
CA LEU A 181 -14.38 -24.72 -6.18
C LEU A 181 -13.91 -26.04 -6.79
N PRO A 182 -14.03 -26.22 -8.12
CA PRO A 182 -13.56 -27.42 -8.79
C PRO A 182 -12.12 -27.73 -8.40
N GLU A 183 -11.85 -28.99 -8.03
CA GLU A 183 -10.56 -29.44 -7.49
C GLU A 183 -9.39 -29.09 -8.41
N LYS A 184 -9.60 -29.14 -9.73
CA LYS A 184 -8.61 -28.76 -10.75
C LYS A 184 -8.06 -27.32 -10.62
N TYR A 185 -8.81 -26.42 -10.01
CA TYR A 185 -8.42 -25.02 -9.81
C TYR A 185 -7.72 -24.78 -8.47
N ILE A 186 -7.75 -25.76 -7.56
CA ILE A 186 -7.16 -25.66 -6.22
C ILE A 186 -5.70 -26.12 -6.29
N LYS A 187 -4.79 -25.32 -5.75
CA LYS A 187 -3.37 -25.70 -5.57
C LYS A 187 -2.90 -25.47 -4.15
N PRO A 188 -1.89 -26.23 -3.68
CA PRO A 188 -1.30 -25.99 -2.37
C PRO A 188 -0.83 -24.55 -2.21
N TRP A 189 -0.97 -24.03 -1.00
CA TRP A 189 -0.44 -22.72 -0.66
C TRP A 189 1.07 -22.66 -0.89
N LEU A 190 1.54 -21.58 -1.52
CA LEU A 190 2.97 -21.32 -1.70
C LEU A 190 3.44 -20.19 -0.80
N SER A 191 4.54 -20.45 -0.10
CA SER A 191 5.25 -19.38 0.60
C SER A 191 5.81 -18.37 -0.39
N MET A 192 5.97 -17.13 0.07
CA MET A 192 6.66 -16.08 -0.68
C MET A 192 8.04 -16.52 -1.17
N ARG A 193 8.83 -17.23 -0.36
CA ARG A 193 10.15 -17.75 -0.79
C ARG A 193 10.06 -18.76 -1.94
N ALA A 194 9.00 -19.57 -1.95
CA ALA A 194 8.73 -20.51 -3.04
C ALA A 194 8.29 -19.76 -4.31
N GLN A 195 7.46 -18.72 -4.17
CA GLN A 195 7.06 -17.88 -5.31
C GLN A 195 8.26 -17.12 -5.90
N LEU A 196 9.23 -16.68 -5.09
CA LEU A 196 10.46 -16.04 -5.55
C LEU A 196 11.42 -16.96 -6.33
N GLN A 197 11.11 -18.25 -6.46
CA GLN A 197 11.83 -19.14 -7.37
C GLN A 197 11.41 -18.96 -8.83
N TYR A 198 10.35 -18.19 -9.11
CA TYR A 198 9.81 -17.99 -10.45
C TYR A 198 10.19 -16.64 -11.03
N ARG A 199 10.49 -16.60 -12.33
CA ARG A 199 10.82 -15.37 -13.06
C ARG A 199 9.68 -14.37 -13.00
N TYR A 200 8.44 -14.84 -13.15
CA TYR A 200 7.27 -13.98 -13.24
C TYR A 200 6.34 -14.26 -12.07
N ILE A 201 5.95 -13.22 -11.35
CA ILE A 201 4.96 -13.33 -10.28
C ILE A 201 3.80 -12.43 -10.62
N LEU A 202 2.60 -13.01 -10.67
CA LEU A 202 1.41 -12.27 -11.03
C LEU A 202 0.90 -11.47 -9.82
N SER A 203 0.51 -10.22 -10.05
CA SER A 203 -0.24 -9.43 -9.07
C SER A 203 -1.66 -9.24 -9.58
N VAL A 204 -2.63 -9.73 -8.82
CA VAL A 204 -4.04 -9.67 -9.20
C VAL A 204 -4.84 -9.16 -8.01
N GLU A 205 -5.53 -8.05 -8.20
CA GLU A 205 -6.36 -7.40 -7.19
C GLU A 205 -7.38 -8.36 -6.57
N GLY A 206 -7.71 -8.10 -5.31
CA GLY A 206 -8.68 -8.88 -4.54
C GLY A 206 -9.97 -8.09 -4.43
N ILE A 207 -10.37 -7.79 -3.20
CA ILE A 207 -11.45 -6.82 -2.96
C ILE A 207 -10.94 -5.42 -3.36
N ASP A 208 -9.78 -5.02 -2.82
CA ASP A 208 -9.05 -3.82 -3.20
C ASP A 208 -7.70 -4.20 -3.86
N VAL A 209 -6.58 -3.65 -3.42
CA VAL A 209 -5.25 -3.95 -3.94
C VAL A 209 -4.74 -5.37 -3.64
N ALA A 210 -3.85 -5.85 -4.51
CA ALA A 210 -3.12 -7.08 -4.25
C ALA A 210 -2.04 -6.87 -3.16
N THR A 211 -2.14 -7.57 -2.03
CA THR A 211 -1.12 -7.49 -0.97
C THR A 211 0.28 -7.91 -1.46
N ASN A 212 0.38 -8.65 -2.58
CA ASN A 212 1.66 -9.12 -3.09
C ASN A 212 2.47 -8.12 -3.90
N LEU A 213 1.85 -7.08 -4.45
CA LEU A 213 2.47 -6.18 -5.41
C LEU A 213 3.80 -5.60 -4.92
N LYS A 214 3.80 -4.99 -3.74
CA LYS A 214 4.95 -4.27 -3.15
C LYS A 214 6.16 -5.17 -2.98
N TRP A 215 5.91 -6.43 -2.65
CA TRP A 215 6.96 -7.38 -2.33
C TRP A 215 7.48 -8.08 -3.59
N ILE A 216 6.66 -8.20 -4.64
CA ILE A 216 7.13 -8.59 -5.97
C ILE A 216 8.01 -7.48 -6.54
N MET A 217 7.53 -6.24 -6.50
CA MET A 217 8.23 -5.07 -7.06
C MET A 217 9.54 -4.74 -6.35
N SER A 218 9.74 -5.18 -5.10
CA SER A 218 11.02 -5.07 -4.38
C SER A 218 11.90 -6.32 -4.48
N SER A 219 11.49 -7.31 -5.28
CA SER A 219 12.24 -8.54 -5.53
C SER A 219 12.99 -8.51 -6.87
N LYS A 220 13.67 -9.62 -7.20
CA LYS A 220 14.32 -9.83 -8.50
C LYS A 220 13.43 -10.63 -9.48
N SER A 221 12.14 -10.72 -9.19
CA SER A 221 11.14 -11.37 -10.06
C SER A 221 10.34 -10.29 -10.78
N LEU A 222 10.01 -10.52 -12.05
CA LEU A 222 9.26 -9.57 -12.86
C LEU A 222 7.78 -9.60 -12.49
N CYS A 223 7.24 -8.44 -12.10
CA CYS A 223 5.82 -8.28 -11.85
C CYS A 223 5.04 -8.23 -13.17
N MET A 224 4.02 -9.08 -13.29
CA MET A 224 3.04 -8.97 -14.38
C MET A 224 1.65 -8.81 -13.77
N MET A 225 0.89 -7.82 -14.23
CA MET A 225 -0.45 -7.56 -13.67
C MET A 225 -1.34 -6.80 -14.66
N PRO A 226 -2.68 -6.96 -14.56
CA PRO A 226 -3.62 -6.03 -15.16
C PRO A 226 -3.45 -4.61 -14.58
N LYS A 227 -4.06 -3.61 -15.23
CA LYS A 227 -4.04 -2.23 -14.73
C LYS A 227 -4.72 -2.17 -13.35
N CYS A 228 -4.06 -1.55 -12.38
CA CYS A 228 -4.65 -1.32 -11.06
C CYS A 228 -5.85 -0.39 -11.16
N ILE A 229 -6.91 -0.69 -10.41
CA ILE A 229 -8.08 0.18 -10.26
C ILE A 229 -8.17 0.78 -8.87
N TYR A 230 -7.47 0.20 -7.89
CA TYR A 230 -7.35 0.72 -6.54
C TYR A 230 -5.90 1.07 -6.22
N GLU A 231 -5.74 2.01 -5.31
CA GLU A 231 -4.43 2.38 -4.77
C GLU A 231 -4.45 2.47 -3.26
N THR A 232 -3.27 2.33 -2.66
CA THR A 232 -2.97 2.60 -1.27
C THR A 232 -1.88 3.66 -1.17
N TRP A 233 -1.30 3.77 0.01
CA TRP A 233 -0.10 4.56 0.27
C TRP A 233 1.10 4.27 -0.66
N PHE A 234 1.10 3.14 -1.38
CA PHE A 234 2.12 2.82 -2.39
C PHE A 234 1.92 3.56 -3.73
N MET A 235 0.84 4.34 -3.86
CA MET A 235 0.53 5.16 -5.04
C MET A 235 0.49 4.35 -6.33
N GLU A 236 -0.26 3.24 -6.35
CA GLU A 236 -0.40 2.36 -7.51
C GLU A 236 -0.82 3.11 -8.78
N GLY A 237 -1.56 4.22 -8.65
CA GLY A 237 -1.91 5.10 -9.76
C GLY A 237 -0.72 5.73 -10.49
N ARG A 238 0.48 5.73 -9.90
CA ARG A 238 1.74 6.21 -10.52
C ARG A 238 2.55 5.12 -11.20
N LEU A 239 2.12 3.87 -11.11
CA LEU A 239 2.84 2.79 -11.75
C LEU A 239 2.67 2.88 -13.27
N VAL A 240 3.79 2.86 -14.01
CA VAL A 240 3.82 3.03 -15.45
C VAL A 240 3.97 1.65 -16.11
N PRO A 241 2.98 1.19 -16.91
CA PRO A 241 3.08 0.00 -17.73
C PRO A 241 4.34 -0.05 -18.59
N GLY A 242 5.01 -1.20 -18.64
CA GLY A 242 6.23 -1.40 -19.42
C GLY A 242 7.47 -0.76 -18.81
N PHE A 243 7.33 0.03 -17.74
CA PHE A 243 8.45 0.65 -17.03
C PHE A 243 8.61 0.09 -15.62
N HIS A 244 7.54 0.07 -14.80
CA HIS A 244 7.57 -0.49 -13.44
C HIS A 244 7.07 -1.94 -13.37
N PHE A 245 6.27 -2.39 -14.34
CA PHE A 245 5.71 -3.73 -14.40
C PHE A 245 5.29 -4.06 -15.83
N VAL A 246 5.07 -5.35 -16.11
CA VAL A 246 4.47 -5.77 -17.39
C VAL A 246 2.95 -5.73 -17.26
N LEU A 247 2.30 -4.84 -18.00
CA LEU A 247 0.85 -4.82 -18.10
C LEU A 247 0.35 -6.14 -18.71
N LEU A 248 -0.78 -6.65 -18.25
CA LEU A 248 -1.51 -7.77 -18.86
C LEU A 248 -2.90 -7.29 -19.26
N ASN A 249 -3.51 -7.96 -20.23
CA ASN A 249 -4.93 -7.80 -20.51
C ASN A 249 -5.75 -8.22 -19.28
N ASP A 250 -6.94 -7.63 -19.12
CA ASP A 250 -7.82 -7.93 -17.98
C ASP A 250 -8.25 -9.41 -17.94
N ASP A 251 -8.25 -10.09 -19.08
CA ASP A 251 -8.53 -11.52 -19.24
C ASP A 251 -7.27 -12.40 -19.31
N PHE A 252 -6.08 -11.81 -19.17
CA PHE A 252 -4.77 -12.47 -19.22
C PHE A 252 -4.41 -13.17 -20.55
N SER A 253 -5.15 -12.90 -21.63
CA SER A 253 -4.96 -13.54 -22.95
C SER A 253 -3.54 -13.41 -23.52
N ASP A 254 -2.83 -12.35 -23.15
CA ASP A 254 -1.47 -12.00 -23.56
C ASP A 254 -0.36 -12.57 -22.65
N LEU A 255 -0.73 -13.27 -21.57
CA LEU A 255 0.23 -13.79 -20.59
C LEU A 255 1.27 -14.75 -21.20
N PRO A 256 0.91 -15.76 -22.04
CA PRO A 256 1.90 -16.68 -22.61
C PRO A 256 2.88 -15.99 -23.55
N GLU A 257 2.42 -15.02 -24.34
CA GLU A 257 3.26 -14.25 -25.25
C GLU A 257 4.31 -13.44 -24.46
N LYS A 258 3.87 -12.73 -23.42
CA LYS A 258 4.75 -11.93 -22.56
C LYS A 258 5.78 -12.80 -21.84
N ILE A 259 5.39 -13.96 -21.32
CA ILE A 259 6.34 -14.91 -20.72
C ILE A 259 7.40 -15.36 -21.74
N LYS A 260 6.99 -15.71 -22.97
CA LYS A 260 7.92 -16.12 -24.03
C LYS A 260 8.89 -14.97 -24.39
N TYR A 261 8.38 -13.77 -24.57
CA TYR A 261 9.18 -12.59 -24.89
C TYR A 261 10.26 -12.33 -23.83
N TYR A 262 9.90 -12.22 -22.55
CA TYR A 262 10.88 -11.93 -21.51
C TYR A 262 11.83 -13.11 -21.19
N ASN A 263 11.45 -14.34 -21.55
CA ASN A 263 12.38 -15.47 -21.51
C ASN A 263 13.44 -15.38 -22.60
N GLN A 264 13.08 -14.87 -23.79
CA GLN A 264 13.99 -14.65 -24.91
C GLN A 264 14.85 -13.39 -24.72
N TYR A 265 14.29 -12.33 -24.10
CA TYR A 265 14.93 -11.03 -23.89
C TYR A 265 15.03 -10.69 -22.39
N PRO A 266 15.87 -11.40 -21.62
CA PRO A 266 15.95 -11.24 -20.17
C PRO A 266 16.42 -9.84 -19.72
N PHE A 267 17.21 -9.14 -20.54
CA PHE A 267 17.65 -7.77 -20.24
C PHE A 267 16.47 -6.79 -20.13
N ALA A 268 15.44 -6.94 -20.99
CA ALA A 268 14.25 -6.10 -20.93
C ALA A 268 13.45 -6.33 -19.63
N ALA A 269 13.43 -7.57 -19.11
CA ALA A 269 12.82 -7.87 -17.82
C ALA A 269 13.61 -7.24 -16.67
N GLU A 270 14.94 -7.34 -16.71
CA GLU A 270 15.84 -6.81 -15.67
C GLU A 270 15.74 -5.28 -15.55
N GLU A 271 15.55 -4.58 -16.67
CA GLU A 271 15.31 -3.13 -16.67
C GLU A 271 14.02 -2.76 -15.94
N ILE A 272 12.91 -3.45 -16.24
CA ILE A 272 11.63 -3.23 -15.56
C ILE A 272 11.74 -3.54 -14.06
N ILE A 273 12.43 -4.64 -13.71
CA ILE A 273 12.69 -5.01 -12.30
C ILE A 273 13.47 -3.90 -11.59
N LYS A 274 14.51 -3.36 -12.23
CA LYS A 274 15.32 -2.28 -11.66
C LYS A 274 14.45 -1.05 -11.37
N ASN A 275 13.66 -0.60 -12.35
CA ASN A 275 12.77 0.54 -12.18
C ASN A 275 11.72 0.30 -11.08
N ALA A 276 11.18 -0.92 -10.97
CA ALA A 276 10.27 -1.31 -9.90
C ALA A 276 10.95 -1.24 -8.51
N ASN A 277 12.19 -1.74 -8.41
CA ASN A 277 12.97 -1.70 -7.17
C ASN A 277 13.28 -0.26 -6.76
N ASP A 278 13.67 0.60 -7.71
CA ASP A 278 13.93 2.03 -7.47
C ASP A 278 12.66 2.74 -6.99
N TYR A 279 11.51 2.47 -7.61
CA TYR A 279 10.21 2.97 -7.14
C TYR A 279 9.90 2.50 -5.72
N CYS A 280 10.15 1.22 -5.39
CA CYS A 280 9.92 0.71 -4.03
C CYS A 280 10.83 1.35 -2.98
N ALA A 281 12.05 1.76 -3.34
CA ALA A 281 13.05 2.25 -2.40
C ALA A 281 12.58 3.48 -1.62
N ILE A 282 11.80 4.36 -2.24
CA ILE A 282 11.31 5.61 -1.62
C ILE A 282 10.39 5.36 -0.41
N PHE A 283 9.77 4.17 -0.33
CA PHE A 283 8.84 3.80 0.75
C PHE A 283 9.53 3.17 1.97
N PHE A 284 10.86 3.01 1.94
CA PHE A 284 11.62 2.38 3.02
C PHE A 284 12.31 3.37 3.96
N ASP A 285 12.34 4.66 3.62
CA ASP A 285 12.83 5.69 4.53
C ASP A 285 11.78 6.05 5.58
N LYS A 286 11.91 5.44 6.76
CA LYS A 286 11.01 5.68 7.91
C LYS A 286 10.93 7.15 8.33
N ARG A 287 11.98 7.95 8.10
CA ARG A 287 11.98 9.37 8.46
C ARG A 287 11.03 10.13 7.55
N THR A 288 11.15 9.97 6.23
CA THR A 288 10.21 10.51 5.23
C THR A 288 8.79 9.97 5.44
N GLU A 289 8.62 8.67 5.66
CA GLU A 289 7.29 8.07 5.89
C GLU A 289 6.54 8.71 7.07
N LYS A 290 7.28 9.01 8.15
CA LYS A 290 6.72 9.72 9.31
C LYS A 290 6.36 11.15 8.95
N LEU A 291 7.23 11.88 8.26
CA LEU A 291 6.99 13.27 7.86
C LEU A 291 5.72 13.39 7.01
N VAL A 292 5.63 12.62 5.93
CA VAL A 292 4.49 12.64 5.00
C VAL A 292 3.19 12.32 5.74
N SER A 293 3.19 11.33 6.64
CA SER A 293 2.00 10.95 7.42
C SER A 293 1.55 12.08 8.35
N LEU A 294 2.49 12.77 9.00
CA LEU A 294 2.20 13.93 9.85
C LEU A 294 1.66 15.11 9.04
N LEU A 295 2.25 15.42 7.89
CA LEU A 295 1.83 16.52 7.03
C LEU A 295 0.44 16.26 6.42
N ILE A 296 0.09 15.01 6.10
CA ILE A 296 -1.26 14.64 5.64
C ILE A 296 -2.31 14.94 6.71
N LEU A 297 -2.06 14.54 7.96
CA LEU A 297 -2.97 14.81 9.08
C LEU A 297 -3.01 16.30 9.42
N MET A 298 -1.88 17.01 9.37
CA MET A 298 -1.83 18.46 9.52
C MET A 298 -2.72 19.15 8.48
N LYS A 299 -2.55 18.80 7.20
CA LYS A 299 -3.38 19.33 6.10
C LYS A 299 -4.86 19.07 6.34
N TYR A 300 -5.22 17.86 6.75
CA TYR A 300 -6.59 17.49 7.10
C TYR A 300 -7.16 18.37 8.24
N PHE A 301 -6.45 18.48 9.37
CA PHE A 301 -6.93 19.25 10.53
C PHE A 301 -7.00 20.74 10.24
N PHE A 302 -6.02 21.28 9.50
CA PHE A 302 -6.06 22.67 9.06
C PHE A 302 -7.25 22.92 8.14
N LEU A 303 -7.48 22.08 7.13
CA LEU A 303 -8.59 22.27 6.19
C LEU A 303 -9.96 22.07 6.84
N SER A 304 -10.04 21.23 7.88
CA SER A 304 -11.26 21.12 8.71
C SER A 304 -11.46 22.28 9.70
N GLY A 305 -10.54 23.25 9.76
CA GLY A 305 -10.63 24.41 10.67
C GLY A 305 -10.33 24.10 12.14
N GLN A 306 -9.75 22.94 12.45
CA GLN A 306 -9.51 22.50 13.83
C GLN A 306 -8.09 22.80 14.34
N MET A 307 -7.21 23.29 13.46
CA MET A 307 -5.81 23.56 13.77
C MET A 307 -5.29 24.75 12.95
N GLU A 308 -4.43 25.56 13.57
CA GLU A 308 -3.63 26.58 12.90
C GLU A 308 -2.27 26.02 12.46
N LEU A 309 -1.70 26.59 11.41
CA LEU A 309 -0.37 26.20 10.92
C LEU A 309 0.73 26.98 11.67
N PRO A 310 1.91 26.38 11.86
CA PRO A 310 3.07 27.14 12.30
C PRO A 310 3.49 28.13 11.21
N ASP A 311 4.04 29.28 11.62
CA ASP A 311 4.36 30.38 10.70
C ASP A 311 5.23 29.93 9.52
N ARG A 312 6.23 29.07 9.77
CA ARG A 312 7.10 28.53 8.72
C ARG A 312 6.39 27.72 7.63
N LEU A 313 5.16 27.25 7.86
CA LEU A 313 4.38 26.49 6.89
C LEU A 313 3.27 27.32 6.21
N LYS A 314 2.95 28.52 6.71
CA LYS A 314 1.83 29.33 6.22
C LYS A 314 2.03 29.80 4.77
N GLU A 315 3.26 30.09 4.39
CA GLU A 315 3.60 30.67 3.07
C GLU A 315 4.06 29.62 2.05
N LEU A 316 4.05 28.34 2.42
CA LEU A 316 4.54 27.27 1.57
C LEU A 316 3.49 26.77 0.57
N PRO A 317 3.91 26.29 -0.62
CA PRO A 317 3.01 25.83 -1.68
C PRO A 317 2.54 24.39 -1.46
N TRP A 318 1.96 24.09 -0.30
CA TRP A 318 1.45 22.75 0.03
C TRP A 318 -0.05 22.57 -0.22
N LEU A 319 -0.78 23.63 -0.57
CA LEU A 319 -2.21 23.58 -0.92
C LEU A 319 -2.45 23.28 -2.39
#